data_AF-A0A4R2KD84-F1
#
_entry.id   AF-A0A4R2KD84-F1
#
_cell.length_a   1.000
_cell.length_b   1.000
_cell.length_c   1.000
_cell.angle_alpha   90.00
_cell.angle_beta   90.00
_cell.angle_gamma   90.00
#
_symmetry.space_group_name_H-M   'P 1'
#
loop_
_entity.id
_entity.type
_entity.pdbx_description
1 polymer ?
#
loop_
_entity_poly.entity_id
_entity_poly.type
_entity_poly.pdbx_seq_one_letter_code
_entity_poly.pdbx_strand_id
1 'polypeptide(L)'
;MSAMREMLDATAENQEHFNRRVRDIRKLYHLDRVRRDGVDVYILGGPKDEPAADAGQVSEKLRAAVIHMAHGRCQMCGRTIKEDGIKLQADHKIPQSWGGPTTLENLWAICEACNRGKRNFFASFDQEEMKQVVNIDSVHERIAHFLKLHMPEPVPAYAIEFVANVKDQQLDWRKRLRELRYDPIGLEIEVSKKRDRKGVQSFYALKNWRDIPPDHVRLIKDFEKRKGKP
;
A
#
# COMPACT_ATOMS: atom_id res chain seq x y z
N MET A 1 5.29 19.55 18.62
CA MET A 1 5.23 19.62 20.10
C MET A 1 3.81 19.86 20.63
N SER A 2 3.03 20.82 20.12
CA SER A 2 1.67 21.12 20.63
C SER A 2 0.63 20.00 20.42
N ALA A 3 0.55 19.43 19.21
CA ALA A 3 -0.37 18.30 18.92
C ALA A 3 -0.04 17.01 19.70
N MET A 4 1.19 16.89 20.21
CA MET A 4 1.65 15.71 20.94
C MET A 4 1.34 15.80 22.44
N ARG A 5 1.28 17.03 22.99
CA ARG A 5 0.69 17.25 24.31
C ARG A 5 -0.79 16.86 24.29
N GLU A 6 -1.57 17.28 23.31
CA GLU A 6 -2.98 16.87 23.19
C GLU A 6 -3.19 15.33 23.13
N MET A 7 -2.26 14.57 22.54
CA MET A 7 -2.35 13.10 22.51
C MET A 7 -2.08 12.42 23.86
N LEU A 8 -1.33 13.09 24.75
CA LEU A 8 -0.87 12.57 26.04
C LEU A 8 -1.58 13.23 27.25
N ASP A 9 -2.19 14.41 27.07
CA ASP A 9 -2.80 15.24 28.11
C ASP A 9 -4.29 14.91 28.35
N ALA A 10 -4.72 13.70 27.96
CA ALA A 10 -5.88 13.10 28.60
C ALA A 10 -5.41 12.59 29.96
N THR A 11 -5.71 13.38 30.98
CA THR A 11 -5.59 13.06 32.41
C THR A 11 -5.95 11.60 32.70
N ALA A 12 -5.38 11.08 33.80
CA ALA A 12 -5.34 9.69 34.24
C ALA A 12 -6.69 8.91 34.28
N GLU A 13 -7.80 9.49 33.85
CA GLU A 13 -9.14 8.94 33.85
C GLU A 13 -9.56 8.27 32.52
N ASN A 14 -8.76 8.32 31.45
CA ASN A 14 -9.10 7.56 30.23
C ASN A 14 -7.89 6.92 29.53
N GLN A 15 -7.40 5.82 30.12
CA GLN A 15 -6.34 4.97 29.57
C GLN A 15 -6.84 3.90 28.58
N GLU A 16 -8.07 3.97 28.09
CA GLU A 16 -8.70 2.92 27.26
C GLU A 16 -7.85 2.52 26.03
N HIS A 17 -6.99 3.43 25.55
CA HIS A 17 -6.10 3.20 24.42
C HIS A 17 -4.62 3.49 24.69
N PHE A 18 -4.18 3.56 25.95
CA PHE A 18 -2.77 3.83 26.30
C PHE A 18 -1.80 2.85 25.63
N ASN A 19 -2.07 1.54 25.76
CA ASN A 19 -1.23 0.49 25.15
C ASN A 19 -1.25 0.50 23.62
N ARG A 20 -2.27 1.08 22.99
CA ARG A 20 -2.33 1.27 21.53
C ARG A 20 -1.44 2.44 21.12
N ARG A 21 -1.58 3.59 21.78
CA ARG A 21 -0.75 4.77 21.53
C ARG A 21 0.74 4.49 21.74
N VAL A 22 1.10 3.76 22.80
CA VAL A 22 2.49 3.31 23.04
C VAL A 22 3.02 2.44 21.89
N ARG A 23 2.17 1.56 21.31
CA ARG A 23 2.54 0.76 20.14
C ARG A 23 2.70 1.60 18.88
N ASP A 24 1.78 2.52 18.63
CA ASP A 24 1.85 3.42 17.46
C ASP A 24 3.08 4.32 17.54
N ILE A 25 3.43 4.82 18.73
CA ILE A 25 4.67 5.58 18.96
C ILE A 25 5.91 4.72 18.71
N ARG A 26 5.94 3.47 19.18
CA ARG A 26 7.05 2.51 18.93
C ARG A 26 7.30 2.19 17.45
N LYS A 27 6.30 2.39 16.58
CA LYS A 27 6.46 2.18 15.14
C LYS A 27 7.30 3.28 14.50
N LEU A 28 7.18 4.50 15.00
CA LEU A 28 7.80 5.70 14.44
C LEU A 28 9.04 6.16 15.21
N TYR A 29 9.12 5.86 16.51
CA TYR A 29 10.16 6.36 17.41
C TYR A 29 10.76 5.22 18.24
N HIS A 30 12.02 5.41 18.67
CA HIS A 30 12.59 4.62 19.76
C HIS A 30 11.81 4.93 21.05
N LEU A 31 11.35 3.90 21.77
CA LEU A 31 10.58 4.10 23.00
C LEU A 31 10.99 3.05 24.05
N ASP A 32 11.90 3.46 24.93
CA ASP A 32 12.45 2.63 25.98
C ASP A 32 11.54 2.64 27.20
N ARG A 33 11.33 1.47 27.82
CA ARG A 33 10.60 1.38 29.09
C ARG A 33 11.61 1.31 30.22
N VAL A 34 11.57 2.27 31.13
CA VAL A 34 12.43 2.34 32.31
C VAL A 34 11.55 2.34 33.56
N ARG A 35 11.97 1.60 34.58
CA ARG A 35 11.28 1.61 35.87
C ARG A 35 11.91 2.68 36.76
N ARG A 36 11.12 3.63 37.25
CA ARG A 36 11.55 4.68 38.19
C ARG A 36 10.58 4.74 39.36
N ASP A 37 11.10 4.65 40.58
CA ASP A 37 10.32 4.75 41.82
C ASP A 37 9.08 3.83 41.84
N GLY A 38 9.21 2.63 41.28
CA GLY A 38 8.13 1.64 41.21
C GLY A 38 7.14 1.81 40.05
N VAL A 39 7.28 2.86 39.24
CA VAL A 39 6.40 3.17 38.10
C VAL A 39 7.14 2.89 36.78
N ASP A 40 6.44 2.28 35.82
CA ASP A 40 6.94 2.12 34.44
C ASP A 40 6.78 3.45 33.69
N VAL A 41 7.90 4.05 33.28
CA VAL A 41 7.94 5.25 32.44
C VAL A 41 8.50 4.93 31.06
N TYR A 42 7.94 5.57 30.03
CA TYR A 42 8.39 5.42 28.65
C TYR A 42 9.24 6.62 28.25
N ILE A 43 10.48 6.39 27.84
CA ILE A 43 11.41 7.41 27.36
C ILE A 43 11.34 7.42 25.83
N LEU A 44 10.85 8.53 25.28
CA LEU A 44 10.80 8.75 23.83
C LEU A 44 12.18 9.16 23.32
N GLY A 45 12.75 8.33 22.46
CA GLY A 45 13.96 8.60 21.68
C GLY A 45 13.65 9.18 20.30
N GLY A 46 14.67 9.24 19.45
CA GLY A 46 14.57 9.77 18.08
C GLY A 46 13.61 8.96 17.17
N PRO A 47 13.24 9.54 16.01
CA PRO A 47 12.52 8.79 14.98
C PRO A 47 13.37 7.63 14.47
N LYS A 48 12.73 6.54 14.06
CA LYS A 48 13.41 5.40 13.42
C LYS A 48 13.68 5.73 11.95
N ASP A 49 14.87 5.37 11.47
CA ASP A 49 15.26 5.55 10.06
C ASP A 49 14.36 4.74 9.10
N GLU A 50 13.84 3.60 9.57
CA GLU A 50 12.82 2.81 8.88
C GLU A 50 11.67 2.51 9.87
N PRO A 51 10.39 2.79 9.52
CA PRO A 51 9.26 2.34 10.32
C PRO A 51 9.34 0.82 10.40
N ALA A 52 9.51 0.29 11.61
CA ALA A 52 9.68 -1.15 11.80
C ALA A 52 8.51 -1.87 11.14
N ALA A 53 8.80 -2.70 10.12
CA ALA A 53 7.83 -3.62 9.56
C ALA A 53 7.23 -4.39 10.73
N ASP A 54 5.90 -4.38 10.83
CA ASP A 54 5.18 -5.10 11.88
C ASP A 54 5.52 -6.59 11.70
N ALA A 55 6.54 -7.09 12.40
CA ALA A 55 6.83 -8.53 12.50
C ALA A 55 5.70 -9.26 13.28
N GLY A 56 4.69 -8.53 13.72
CA GLY A 56 3.56 -9.02 14.49
C GLY A 56 2.65 -9.92 13.67
N GLN A 57 2.46 -11.14 14.19
CA GLN A 57 1.28 -11.95 13.88
C GLN A 57 0.00 -11.10 14.01
N VAL A 58 -0.96 -11.33 13.12
CA VAL A 58 -2.30 -10.73 13.24
C VAL A 58 -2.90 -11.16 14.57
N SER A 59 -3.10 -10.21 15.49
CA SER A 59 -3.71 -10.52 16.80
C SER A 59 -5.09 -11.15 16.64
N GLU A 60 -5.48 -12.02 17.56
CA GLU A 60 -6.81 -12.68 17.53
C GLU A 60 -7.97 -11.68 17.48
N LYS A 61 -7.86 -10.54 18.18
CA LYS A 61 -8.85 -9.46 18.11
C LYS A 61 -8.98 -8.89 16.70
N LEU A 62 -7.85 -8.60 16.05
CA LEU A 62 -7.82 -8.04 14.70
C LEU A 62 -8.31 -9.07 13.67
N ARG A 63 -7.91 -10.33 13.83
CA ARG A 63 -8.38 -11.46 13.03
C ARG A 63 -9.91 -11.59 13.11
N ALA A 64 -10.47 -11.60 14.32
CA ALA A 64 -11.91 -11.67 14.53
C ALA A 64 -12.64 -10.48 13.89
N ALA A 65 -12.13 -9.26 14.04
CA ALA A 65 -12.70 -8.06 13.44
C ALA A 65 -12.76 -8.15 11.90
N VAL A 66 -11.65 -8.53 11.26
CA VAL A 66 -11.55 -8.69 9.80
C VAL A 66 -12.54 -9.76 9.29
N ILE A 67 -12.62 -10.91 9.96
CA ILE A 67 -13.55 -11.98 9.59
C ILE A 67 -15.00 -11.54 9.78
N HIS A 68 -15.32 -10.84 10.86
CA HIS A 68 -16.67 -10.34 11.14
C HIS A 68 -17.16 -9.35 10.07
N MET A 69 -16.31 -8.39 9.70
CA MET A 69 -16.61 -7.38 8.66
C MET A 69 -16.81 -7.98 7.26
N ALA A 70 -16.36 -9.21 7.03
CA ALA A 70 -16.52 -9.90 5.77
C ALA A 70 -17.91 -10.50 5.57
N HIS A 71 -18.74 -10.55 6.62
CA HIS A 71 -20.10 -11.08 6.57
C HIS A 71 -20.20 -12.47 5.93
N GLY A 72 -19.23 -13.34 6.22
CA GLY A 72 -19.18 -14.71 5.69
C GLY A 72 -18.88 -14.80 4.19
N ARG A 73 -18.38 -13.74 3.56
CA ARG A 73 -18.02 -13.68 2.14
C ARG A 73 -16.52 -13.47 1.95
N CYS A 74 -15.94 -14.20 1.00
CA CYS A 74 -14.57 -13.94 0.54
C CYS A 74 -14.50 -12.57 -0.14
N GLN A 75 -13.69 -11.66 0.38
CA GLN A 75 -13.57 -10.30 -0.15
C GLN A 75 -12.84 -10.21 -1.50
N MET A 76 -12.31 -11.34 -2.01
CA MET A 76 -11.67 -11.40 -3.33
C MET A 76 -12.54 -12.05 -4.41
N CYS A 77 -13.16 -13.21 -4.13
CA CYS A 77 -13.94 -13.95 -5.14
C CYS A 77 -15.46 -13.94 -4.92
N GLY A 78 -15.95 -13.38 -3.82
CA GLY A 78 -17.38 -13.27 -3.55
C GLY A 78 -18.09 -14.54 -3.07
N ARG A 79 -17.42 -15.71 -3.08
CA ARG A 79 -17.95 -16.97 -2.51
C ARG A 79 -18.29 -16.82 -1.03
N THR A 80 -19.28 -17.57 -0.54
CA THR A 80 -19.80 -17.48 0.82
C THR A 80 -19.61 -18.77 1.61
N ILE A 81 -19.47 -18.65 2.93
CA ILE A 81 -19.36 -19.83 3.83
C ILE A 81 -20.59 -20.73 3.70
N LYS A 82 -21.78 -20.12 3.56
CA LYS A 82 -23.07 -20.84 3.55
C LYS A 82 -23.29 -21.63 2.25
N GLU A 83 -23.01 -21.02 1.09
CA GLU A 83 -23.33 -21.60 -0.21
C GLU A 83 -22.17 -22.45 -0.75
N ASP A 84 -20.93 -21.98 -0.56
CA ASP A 84 -19.74 -22.62 -1.12
C ASP A 84 -18.94 -23.47 -0.11
N GLY A 85 -19.32 -23.46 1.17
CA GLY A 85 -18.61 -24.23 2.22
C GLY A 85 -17.16 -23.78 2.45
N ILE A 86 -16.81 -22.55 2.04
CA ILE A 86 -15.44 -22.04 2.15
C ILE A 86 -15.06 -21.70 3.60
N LYS A 87 -13.76 -21.75 3.90
CA LYS A 87 -13.19 -21.19 5.13
C LYS A 87 -12.52 -19.86 4.83
N LEU A 88 -12.80 -18.84 5.65
CA LEU A 88 -12.16 -17.53 5.56
C LEU A 88 -10.95 -17.44 6.49
N GLN A 89 -9.94 -16.70 6.04
CA GLN A 89 -8.77 -16.33 6.83
C GLN A 89 -8.47 -14.84 6.65
N ALA A 90 -7.96 -14.22 7.71
CA ALA A 90 -7.39 -12.89 7.63
C ALA A 90 -6.04 -12.97 6.91
N ASP A 91 -5.85 -12.09 5.93
CA ASP A 91 -4.64 -11.99 5.12
C ASP A 91 -4.32 -10.51 4.85
N HIS A 92 -3.06 -10.18 4.55
CA HIS A 92 -2.69 -8.80 4.22
C HIS A 92 -2.90 -8.51 2.74
N LYS A 93 -3.58 -7.42 2.38
CA LYS A 93 -3.71 -6.95 1.00
C LYS A 93 -2.33 -6.69 0.39
N ILE A 94 -1.51 -5.90 1.09
CA ILE A 94 -0.08 -5.69 0.83
C ILE A 94 0.72 -6.59 1.78
N PRO A 95 1.55 -7.52 1.28
CA PRO A 95 2.37 -8.39 2.13
C PRO A 95 3.27 -7.63 3.09
N GLN A 96 3.46 -8.18 4.29
CA GLN A 96 4.46 -7.69 5.25
C GLN A 96 5.88 -7.69 4.66
N SER A 97 6.19 -8.67 3.78
CA SER A 97 7.46 -8.78 3.07
C SER A 97 7.76 -7.59 2.15
N TRP A 98 6.73 -6.83 1.76
CA TRP A 98 6.84 -5.58 0.98
C TRP A 98 6.63 -4.33 1.85
N GLY A 99 6.63 -4.47 3.18
CA GLY A 99 6.40 -3.37 4.11
C GLY A 99 4.92 -3.05 4.35
N GLY A 100 3.99 -3.94 3.99
CA GLY A 100 2.57 -3.77 4.29
C GLY A 100 2.29 -3.85 5.81
N PRO A 101 1.57 -2.88 6.41
CA PRO A 101 1.39 -2.83 7.85
C PRO A 101 0.28 -3.79 8.31
N THR A 102 0.34 -4.27 9.56
CA THR A 102 -0.73 -5.08 10.17
C THR A 102 -1.82 -4.17 10.73
N THR A 103 -2.70 -3.68 9.86
CA THR A 103 -3.83 -2.81 10.23
C THR A 103 -5.13 -3.30 9.61
N LEU A 104 -6.26 -2.79 10.09
CA LEU A 104 -7.58 -3.19 9.58
C LEU A 104 -7.74 -2.85 8.09
N GLU A 105 -7.14 -1.74 7.65
CA GLU A 105 -7.19 -1.24 6.28
C GLU A 105 -6.41 -2.12 5.31
N ASN A 106 -5.27 -2.65 5.75
CA ASN A 106 -4.42 -3.55 4.98
C ASN A 106 -4.76 -5.04 5.18
N LEU A 107 -5.75 -5.38 6.01
CA LEU A 107 -6.22 -6.76 6.15
C LEU A 107 -7.54 -6.97 5.40
N TRP A 108 -7.78 -8.20 5.00
CA TRP A 108 -9.05 -8.67 4.44
C TRP A 108 -9.29 -10.13 4.76
N ALA A 109 -10.55 -10.55 4.69
CA ALA A 109 -10.96 -11.93 4.83
C ALA A 109 -11.10 -12.58 3.45
N ILE A 110 -10.24 -13.55 3.15
CA ILE A 110 -10.26 -14.28 1.88
C ILE A 110 -10.32 -15.78 2.11
N CYS A 111 -10.80 -16.53 1.12
CA CYS A 111 -10.80 -17.99 1.20
C CYS A 111 -9.40 -18.58 1.01
N GLU A 112 -9.22 -19.85 1.37
CA GLU A 112 -7.94 -20.55 1.22
C GLU A 112 -7.42 -20.56 -0.21
N ALA A 113 -8.28 -20.84 -1.18
CA ALA A 113 -7.93 -20.86 -2.59
C ALA A 113 -7.43 -19.48 -3.08
N CYS A 114 -8.13 -18.40 -2.70
CA CYS A 114 -7.74 -17.03 -3.03
C CYS A 114 -6.40 -16.65 -2.40
N ASN A 115 -6.17 -16.99 -1.13
CA ASN A 115 -4.89 -16.69 -0.47
C ASN A 115 -3.71 -17.41 -1.14
N ARG A 116 -3.87 -18.71 -1.45
CA ARG A 116 -2.84 -19.46 -2.18
C ARG A 116 -2.58 -18.84 -3.56
N GLY A 117 -3.63 -18.50 -4.31
CA GLY A 117 -3.52 -17.82 -5.60
C GLY A 117 -2.77 -16.49 -5.50
N LYS A 118 -3.11 -15.68 -4.49
CA LYS A 118 -2.44 -14.40 -4.21
C LYS A 118 -0.96 -14.59 -3.89
N ARG A 119 -0.59 -15.56 -3.06
CA ARG A 119 0.82 -15.87 -2.76
C ARG A 119 1.60 -16.23 -4.01
N ASN A 120 1.03 -17.09 -4.86
CA ASN A 120 1.66 -17.49 -6.13
C ASN A 120 1.81 -16.30 -7.08
N PHE A 121 0.82 -15.41 -7.13
CA PHE A 121 0.89 -14.19 -7.93
C PHE A 121 1.96 -13.23 -7.40
N PHE A 122 2.06 -13.04 -6.09
CA PHE A 122 3.08 -12.14 -5.50
C PHE A 122 4.49 -12.69 -5.64
N ALA A 123 4.67 -14.01 -5.68
CA ALA A 123 5.96 -14.64 -5.94
C ALA A 123 6.52 -14.33 -7.35
N SER A 124 5.72 -13.79 -8.27
CA SER A 124 6.22 -13.38 -9.59
C SER A 124 6.84 -11.97 -9.63
N PHE A 125 6.85 -11.25 -8.50
CA PHE A 125 7.43 -9.91 -8.39
C PHE A 125 8.74 -9.95 -7.60
N ASP A 126 9.67 -9.06 -7.94
CA ASP A 126 10.89 -8.87 -7.15
C ASP A 126 10.56 -8.20 -5.80
N GLN A 127 11.05 -8.78 -4.70
CA GLN A 127 10.69 -8.32 -3.36
C GLN A 127 11.26 -6.93 -3.03
N GLU A 128 12.49 -6.65 -3.42
CA GLU A 128 13.18 -5.40 -3.10
C GLU A 128 12.65 -4.25 -3.95
N GLU A 129 12.27 -4.55 -5.19
CA GLU A 129 11.52 -3.62 -6.03
C GLU A 129 10.19 -3.23 -5.37
N MET A 130 9.39 -4.22 -4.96
CA MET A 130 8.06 -3.95 -4.45
C MET A 130 8.09 -3.15 -3.14
N LYS A 131 9.06 -3.38 -2.26
CA LYS A 131 9.27 -2.57 -1.05
C LYS A 131 9.43 -1.07 -1.37
N GLN A 132 10.08 -0.73 -2.48
CA GLN A 132 10.32 0.67 -2.87
C GLN A 132 9.05 1.37 -3.37
N VAL A 133 8.11 0.63 -3.98
CA VAL A 133 6.97 1.24 -4.69
C VAL A 133 5.63 1.14 -3.97
N VAL A 134 5.34 0.04 -3.25
CA VAL A 134 3.96 -0.19 -2.74
C VAL A 134 3.51 0.82 -1.69
N ASN A 135 4.47 1.45 -1.00
CA ASN A 135 4.19 2.42 0.06
C ASN A 135 4.15 3.87 -0.42
N ILE A 136 4.55 4.17 -1.66
CA ILE A 136 4.39 5.53 -2.22
C ILE A 136 2.90 5.85 -2.31
N ASP A 137 2.46 7.03 -1.85
CA ASP A 137 1.04 7.38 -1.76
C ASP A 137 0.44 7.82 -3.10
N SER A 138 1.17 8.61 -3.88
CA SER A 138 0.71 9.03 -5.21
C SER A 138 0.76 7.85 -6.18
N VAL A 139 -0.36 7.57 -6.85
CA VAL A 139 -0.42 6.57 -7.93
C VAL A 139 0.48 6.94 -9.11
N HIS A 140 0.64 8.24 -9.40
CA HIS A 140 1.53 8.71 -10.46
C HIS A 140 2.98 8.38 -10.14
N GLU A 141 3.41 8.70 -8.92
CA GLU A 141 4.76 8.39 -8.44
C GLU A 141 4.98 6.88 -8.36
N ARG A 142 4.02 6.10 -7.83
CA ARG A 142 4.10 4.63 -7.83
C ARG A 142 4.38 4.07 -9.21
N ILE A 143 3.57 4.44 -10.20
CA ILE A 143 3.73 3.95 -11.58
C ILE A 143 5.06 4.41 -12.16
N ALA A 144 5.44 5.67 -11.98
CA ALA A 144 6.66 6.21 -12.56
C ALA A 144 7.93 5.61 -11.94
N HIS A 145 7.99 5.46 -10.61
CA HIS A 145 9.11 4.82 -9.93
C HIS A 145 9.22 3.34 -10.30
N PHE A 146 8.10 2.63 -10.42
CA PHE A 146 8.09 1.25 -10.91
C PHE A 146 8.67 1.16 -12.33
N LEU A 147 8.22 2.02 -13.25
CA LEU A 147 8.79 2.08 -14.60
C LEU A 147 10.27 2.49 -14.62
N LYS A 148 10.70 3.35 -13.70
CA LYS A 148 12.11 3.77 -13.55
C LYS A 148 13.00 2.59 -13.16
N LEU A 149 12.53 1.71 -12.27
CA LEU A 149 13.27 0.51 -11.85
C LEU A 149 13.50 -0.48 -12.99
N HIS A 150 12.63 -0.47 -14.00
CA HIS A 150 12.75 -1.32 -15.20
C HIS A 150 13.35 -0.59 -16.41
N MET A 151 13.65 0.70 -16.33
CA MET A 151 14.11 1.48 -17.49
C MET A 151 15.43 0.92 -18.06
N PRO A 152 15.55 0.71 -19.39
CA PRO A 152 14.62 1.04 -20.48
C PRO A 152 13.71 -0.11 -20.94
N GLU A 153 13.67 -1.20 -20.17
CA GLU A 153 12.99 -2.45 -20.51
C GLU A 153 11.46 -2.35 -20.40
N PRO A 154 10.72 -3.11 -21.23
CA PRO A 154 9.26 -3.09 -21.26
C PRO A 154 8.64 -3.87 -20.09
N VAL A 155 7.80 -3.20 -19.32
CA VAL A 155 7.02 -3.76 -18.21
C VAL A 155 5.63 -4.19 -18.69
N PRO A 156 5.13 -5.38 -18.35
CA PRO A 156 3.81 -5.82 -18.77
C PRO A 156 2.69 -5.04 -18.06
N ALA A 157 1.59 -4.79 -18.79
CA ALA A 157 0.44 -4.02 -18.30
C ALA A 157 -0.12 -4.48 -16.94
N TYR A 158 -0.18 -5.80 -16.70
CA TYR A 158 -0.74 -6.34 -15.45
C TYR A 158 0.10 -5.98 -14.22
N ALA A 159 1.42 -5.83 -14.38
CA ALA A 159 2.31 -5.46 -13.29
C ALA A 159 2.10 -3.99 -12.90
N ILE A 160 1.96 -3.11 -13.91
CA ILE A 160 1.64 -1.70 -13.69
C ILE A 160 0.25 -1.54 -13.07
N GLU A 161 -0.74 -2.27 -13.57
CA GLU A 161 -2.09 -2.29 -13.01
C GLU A 161 -2.08 -2.71 -11.54
N PHE A 162 -1.30 -3.75 -11.20
CA PHE A 162 -1.14 -4.19 -9.83
C PHE A 162 -0.55 -3.10 -8.93
N VAL A 163 0.60 -2.53 -9.32
CA VAL A 163 1.28 -1.47 -8.56
C VAL A 163 0.41 -0.22 -8.41
N ALA A 164 -0.35 0.15 -9.45
CA ALA A 164 -1.25 1.29 -9.40
C ALA A 164 -2.37 1.11 -8.35
N ASN A 165 -2.94 -0.09 -8.29
CA ASN A 165 -4.12 -0.42 -7.49
C ASN A 165 -3.79 -1.03 -6.11
N VAL A 166 -2.52 -1.13 -5.73
CA VAL A 166 -2.09 -1.77 -4.48
C VAL A 166 -2.67 -1.10 -3.23
N LYS A 167 -2.87 0.23 -3.28
CA LYS A 167 -3.54 1.02 -2.23
C LYS A 167 -5.02 1.32 -2.55
N ASP A 168 -5.37 1.52 -3.83
CA ASP A 168 -6.70 1.96 -4.27
C ASP A 168 -7.23 1.09 -5.42
N GLN A 169 -8.13 0.14 -5.14
CA GLN A 169 -8.55 -0.90 -6.10
C GLN A 169 -9.48 -0.42 -7.25
N GLN A 170 -9.70 0.89 -7.41
CA GLN A 170 -10.65 1.45 -8.38
C GLN A 170 -10.04 2.55 -9.27
N LEU A 171 -8.72 2.61 -9.39
CA LEU A 171 -8.06 3.64 -10.19
C LEU A 171 -8.01 3.25 -11.67
N ASP A 172 -8.36 4.19 -12.54
CA ASP A 172 -8.04 4.10 -13.97
C ASP A 172 -6.53 4.28 -14.16
N TRP A 173 -5.78 3.20 -13.90
CA TRP A 173 -4.32 3.18 -14.00
C TRP A 173 -3.83 3.57 -15.40
N ARG A 174 -4.62 3.26 -16.44
CA ARG A 174 -4.30 3.65 -17.83
C ARG A 174 -4.37 5.16 -17.97
N LYS A 175 -5.36 5.82 -17.38
CA LYS A 175 -5.41 7.29 -17.33
C LYS A 175 -4.21 7.85 -16.58
N ARG A 176 -3.93 7.36 -15.37
CA ARG A 176 -2.78 7.80 -14.56
C ARG A 176 -1.45 7.66 -15.29
N LEU A 177 -1.26 6.53 -15.98
CA LEU A 177 -0.09 6.28 -16.83
C LEU A 177 -0.02 7.22 -18.05
N ARG A 178 -1.15 7.57 -18.66
CA ARG A 178 -1.18 8.56 -19.76
C ARG A 178 -0.79 9.95 -19.27
N GLU A 179 -1.27 10.35 -18.10
CA GLU A 179 -1.00 11.67 -17.51
C GLU A 179 0.49 11.89 -17.19
N LEU A 180 1.26 10.82 -16.91
CA LEU A 180 2.72 10.89 -16.76
C LEU A 180 3.45 11.40 -18.01
N ARG A 181 2.82 11.30 -19.19
CA ARG A 181 3.38 11.83 -20.45
C ARG A 181 3.06 13.30 -20.70
N TYR A 182 2.17 13.90 -19.92
CA TYR A 182 1.79 15.30 -20.13
C TYR A 182 2.97 16.23 -19.86
N ASP A 183 3.04 17.36 -20.57
CA ASP A 183 4.16 18.32 -20.50
C ASP A 183 4.61 18.69 -19.07
N PRO A 184 3.73 18.87 -18.06
CA PRO A 184 4.19 19.18 -16.71
C PRO A 184 5.02 18.08 -16.03
N ILE A 185 4.92 16.84 -16.53
CA ILE A 185 5.71 15.69 -16.06
C ILE A 185 6.75 15.31 -17.12
N GLY A 186 6.30 15.06 -18.35
CA GLY A 186 7.16 14.90 -19.52
C GLY A 186 7.89 13.55 -19.61
N LEU A 187 7.33 12.48 -19.04
CA LEU A 187 7.89 11.14 -19.21
C LEU A 187 7.59 10.59 -20.61
N GLU A 188 8.61 10.04 -21.25
CA GLU A 188 8.53 9.33 -22.53
C GLU A 188 8.30 7.86 -22.24
N ILE A 189 7.06 7.40 -22.42
CA ILE A 189 6.67 6.01 -22.16
C ILE A 189 6.16 5.40 -23.46
N GLU A 190 6.94 4.51 -24.04
CA GLU A 190 6.58 3.75 -25.24
C GLU A 190 5.64 2.60 -24.91
N VAL A 191 4.84 2.20 -25.90
CA VAL A 191 3.92 1.06 -25.78
C VAL A 191 4.23 0.05 -26.87
N SER A 192 4.43 -1.21 -26.48
CA SER A 192 4.53 -2.33 -27.40
C SER A 192 3.45 -3.37 -27.10
N LYS A 193 3.17 -4.27 -28.05
CA LYS A 193 2.18 -5.32 -27.90
C LYS A 193 2.78 -6.66 -28.29
N LYS A 194 2.50 -7.70 -27.51
CA LYS A 194 2.87 -9.08 -27.81
C LYS A 194 1.61 -9.93 -27.85
N ARG A 195 1.46 -10.76 -28.87
CA ARG A 195 0.38 -11.75 -28.94
C ARG A 195 0.90 -13.11 -28.47
N ASP A 196 0.15 -13.74 -27.59
CA ASP A 196 0.38 -15.13 -27.17
C ASP A 196 -0.90 -15.96 -27.33
N ARG A 197 -0.89 -17.20 -26.82
CA ARG A 197 -2.05 -18.11 -26.86
C ARG A 197 -3.23 -17.63 -26.00
N LYS A 198 -3.01 -16.71 -25.05
CA LYS A 198 -4.01 -16.19 -24.10
C LYS A 198 -4.59 -14.84 -24.55
N GLY A 199 -3.94 -14.14 -25.47
CA GLY A 199 -4.45 -12.90 -26.07
C GLY A 199 -3.36 -11.94 -26.50
N VAL A 200 -3.70 -10.66 -26.56
CA VAL A 200 -2.73 -9.57 -26.82
C VAL A 200 -2.43 -8.88 -25.50
N GLN A 201 -1.16 -8.82 -25.14
CA GLN A 201 -0.66 -8.15 -23.96
C GLN A 201 0.10 -6.89 -24.35
N SER A 202 -0.20 -5.77 -23.68
CA SER A 202 0.55 -4.53 -23.82
C SER A 202 1.70 -4.46 -22.83
N PHE A 203 2.80 -3.84 -23.26
CA PHE A 203 3.96 -3.53 -22.44
C PHE A 203 4.30 -2.06 -22.54
N TYR A 204 4.92 -1.51 -21.50
CA TYR A 204 5.28 -0.10 -21.40
C TYR A 204 6.74 0.04 -20.99
N ALA A 205 7.49 0.84 -21.73
CA ALA A 205 8.90 1.08 -21.48
C ALA A 205 9.14 2.56 -21.27
N LEU A 206 9.75 2.94 -20.15
CA LEU A 206 10.19 4.30 -19.90
C LEU A 206 11.48 4.58 -20.68
N LYS A 207 11.55 5.70 -21.38
CA LYS A 207 12.68 6.09 -22.24
C LYS A 207 13.46 7.28 -21.72
N ASN A 208 12.88 8.07 -20.82
CA ASN A 208 13.56 9.13 -20.10
C ASN A 208 13.10 9.17 -18.62
N TRP A 209 13.93 9.73 -17.73
CA TRP A 209 13.49 10.06 -16.37
C TRP A 209 13.46 11.57 -16.19
N ARG A 210 12.41 12.06 -15.55
CA ARG A 210 12.28 13.42 -15.03
C ARG A 210 11.70 13.33 -13.63
N ASP A 211 12.20 14.14 -12.72
CA ASP A 211 11.66 14.18 -11.36
C ASP A 211 10.22 14.69 -11.38
N ILE A 212 9.36 14.01 -10.61
CA ILE A 212 7.95 14.35 -10.55
C ILE A 212 7.78 15.55 -9.62
N PRO A 213 7.17 16.66 -10.09
CA PRO A 213 6.94 17.81 -9.23
C PRO A 213 6.08 17.43 -8.00
N PRO A 214 6.35 17.98 -6.80
CA PRO A 214 5.56 17.69 -5.61
C PRO A 214 4.05 17.99 -5.76
N ASP A 215 3.70 18.96 -6.60
CA ASP A 215 2.32 19.36 -6.91
C ASP A 215 1.80 18.78 -8.24
N HIS A 216 2.40 17.69 -8.75
CA HIS A 216 2.07 17.04 -10.02
C HIS A 216 0.57 16.82 -10.23
N VAL A 217 -0.18 16.42 -9.19
CA VAL A 217 -1.64 16.20 -9.29
C VAL A 217 -2.37 17.49 -9.70
N ARG A 218 -1.96 18.64 -9.17
CA ARG A 218 -2.52 19.95 -9.54
C ARG A 218 -2.11 20.33 -10.95
N LEU A 219 -0.83 20.19 -11.28
CA LEU A 219 -0.29 20.50 -12.61
C LEU A 219 -0.97 19.70 -13.72
N ILE A 220 -1.22 18.40 -13.49
CA ILE A 220 -1.95 17.53 -14.41
C ILE A 220 -3.38 18.04 -14.60
N LYS A 221 -4.10 18.38 -13.52
CA LYS A 221 -5.46 18.94 -13.61
C LYS A 221 -5.50 20.25 -14.39
N ASP A 222 -4.54 21.14 -14.15
CA ASP A 222 -4.47 22.43 -14.83
C ASP A 222 -4.08 22.28 -16.31
N PHE A 223 -3.27 21.27 -16.63
CA PHE A 223 -3.00 20.89 -18.02
C PHE A 223 -4.26 20.33 -18.71
N GLU A 224 -5.01 19.42 -18.07
CA GLU A 224 -6.27 18.89 -18.62
C GLU A 224 -7.29 20.01 -18.88
N LYS A 225 -7.42 20.97 -17.94
CA LYS A 225 -8.29 22.14 -18.11
C LYS A 225 -7.88 23.02 -19.29
N ARG A 226 -6.58 23.25 -19.49
CA ARG A 226 -6.07 24.04 -20.63
C ARG A 226 -6.30 23.34 -21.95
N LYS A 227 -6.05 22.02 -22.01
CA LYS A 227 -6.30 21.20 -23.19
C LYS A 227 -7.78 21.11 -23.58
N GLY A 228 -8.68 21.22 -22.60
CA GLY A 228 -10.13 21.17 -22.79
C GLY A 228 -10.80 22.53 -23.03
N LYS A 229 -10.06 23.64 -23.08
CA LYS A 229 -10.61 24.93 -23.52
C LYS A 229 -10.54 25.03 -25.06
N PRO A 230 -11.62 25.47 -25.73
CA PRO A 230 -11.63 25.68 -27.18
C PRO A 230 -10.63 26.75 -27.62
#